data_AF-A0A2D5JP95-F1
#
_entry.id   AF-A0A2D5JP95-F1
#
_cell.length_a   1.000
_cell.length_b   1.000
_cell.length_c   1.000
_cell.angle_alpha   90.00
_cell.angle_beta   90.00
_cell.angle_gamma   90.00
#
_symmetry.space_group_name_H-M   'P 1'
#
loop_
_entity.id
_entity.type
_entity.pdbx_description
1 polymer ?
#
loop_
_entity_poly.entity_id
_entity_poly.type
_entity_poly.pdbx_seq_one_letter_code
_entity_poly.pdbx_strand_id
1 'polypeptide(L)'
;MENNYLKNLSSLILATLFISTSGVLGKYIAMPSEVIIWFRSAFAMIFLCAFCKYKKINLNVIHLKTHIPLIISSLFMAAHWVTYFYALKLSNVALGMLSLFTFPVITALLEPLFLKSKFNPTHLVLGIMVLIGVSILAPEFNIESSD
;
A
#
# COMPACT_ATOMS: atom_id res chain seq x y z
N MET A 1 17.74 1.16 27.65
CA MET A 1 16.87 1.81 26.63
C MET A 1 17.27 1.46 25.19
N GLU A 2 18.56 1.23 24.92
CA GLU A 2 19.12 0.92 23.59
C GLU A 2 18.61 -0.38 22.93
N ASN A 3 18.35 -1.43 23.73
CA ASN A 3 17.90 -2.73 23.22
C ASN A 3 16.50 -2.68 22.55
N ASN A 4 15.63 -1.76 22.99
CA ASN A 4 14.32 -1.56 22.34
C ASN A 4 14.46 -0.78 21.03
N TYR A 5 15.40 0.16 20.95
CA TYR A 5 15.66 0.91 19.71
C TYR A 5 16.18 -0.01 18.62
N LEU A 6 17.22 -0.81 18.89
CA LEU A 6 17.78 -1.74 17.91
C LEU A 6 16.76 -2.81 17.48
N LYS A 7 15.94 -3.31 18.43
CA LYS A 7 14.87 -4.27 18.12
C LYS A 7 13.80 -3.67 17.21
N ASN A 8 13.34 -2.46 17.50
CA ASN A 8 12.32 -1.78 16.68
C ASN A 8 12.88 -1.42 15.30
N LEU A 9 14.13 -0.95 15.24
CA LEU A 9 14.82 -0.64 13.99
C LEU A 9 15.01 -1.89 13.13
N SER A 10 15.47 -3.00 13.73
CA SER A 10 15.57 -4.30 13.05
C SER A 10 14.22 -4.77 12.52
N SER A 11 13.15 -4.65 13.32
CA SER A 11 11.79 -5.01 12.90
C SER A 11 11.31 -4.16 11.73
N LEU A 12 11.62 -2.87 11.73
CA LEU A 12 11.27 -1.95 10.64
C LEU A 12 12.03 -2.28 9.35
N ILE A 13 13.34 -2.53 9.43
CA ILE A 13 14.16 -2.92 8.27
C ILE A 13 13.64 -4.23 7.68
N LEU A 14 13.34 -5.21 8.52
CA LEU A 14 12.80 -6.50 8.09
C LEU A 14 11.42 -6.36 7.42
N ALA A 15 10.52 -5.54 8.00
CA ALA A 15 9.22 -5.25 7.41
C ALA A 15 9.36 -4.55 6.04
N THR A 16 10.30 -3.60 5.94
CA THR A 16 10.58 -2.86 4.71
C THR A 16 11.14 -3.78 3.62
N LEU A 17 12.00 -4.73 3.98
CA LEU A 17 12.53 -5.73 3.06
C LEU A 17 11.41 -6.62 2.50
N PHE A 18 10.50 -7.11 3.35
CA PHE A 18 9.40 -7.94 2.89
C PHE A 18 8.41 -7.18 2.01
N ILE A 19 8.05 -5.94 2.38
CA ILE A 19 7.14 -5.10 1.59
C ILE A 19 7.75 -4.75 0.22
N SER A 20 9.01 -4.31 0.19
CA SER A 20 9.67 -3.90 -1.06
C SER A 20 9.89 -5.07 -2.03
N THR A 21 10.22 -6.25 -1.52
CA THR A 21 10.44 -7.45 -2.36
C THR A 21 9.14 -8.06 -2.85
N SER A 22 8.05 -7.95 -2.09
CA SER A 22 6.77 -8.58 -2.42
C SER A 22 6.20 -8.12 -3.78
N GLY A 23 6.32 -6.84 -4.12
CA GLY A 23 5.81 -6.31 -5.39
C GLY A 23 6.59 -6.88 -6.58
N VAL A 24 7.92 -6.84 -6.50
CA VAL A 24 8.81 -7.36 -7.54
C VAL A 24 8.55 -8.85 -7.78
N LEU A 25 8.53 -9.67 -6.72
CA LEU A 25 8.23 -11.10 -6.83
C LEU A 25 6.85 -11.35 -7.42
N GLY A 26 5.84 -10.57 -7.02
CA GLY A 26 4.48 -10.66 -7.54
C GLY A 26 4.39 -10.48 -9.06
N LYS A 27 5.25 -9.63 -9.65
CA LYS A 27 5.30 -9.42 -11.10
C LYS A 27 5.69 -10.68 -11.86
N TYR A 28 6.67 -11.42 -11.35
CA TYR A 28 7.26 -12.58 -12.01
C TYR A 28 6.44 -13.88 -11.86
N ILE A 29 5.38 -13.89 -11.05
CA ILE A 29 4.51 -15.08 -10.91
C ILE A 29 3.71 -15.28 -12.21
N ALA A 30 3.89 -16.41 -12.90
CA ALA A 30 3.18 -16.74 -14.14
C ALA A 30 1.74 -17.23 -13.88
N MET A 31 0.92 -16.41 -13.22
CA MET A 31 -0.51 -16.65 -13.00
C MET A 31 -1.30 -15.38 -13.29
N PRO A 32 -2.61 -15.50 -13.60
CA PRO A 32 -3.50 -14.35 -13.71
C PRO A 32 -3.53 -13.53 -12.42
N SER A 33 -3.67 -12.21 -12.54
CA SER A 33 -3.64 -11.27 -11.42
C SER A 33 -4.68 -11.62 -10.35
N GLU A 34 -5.87 -12.01 -10.77
CA GLU A 34 -7.00 -12.38 -9.91
C GLU A 34 -6.66 -13.58 -9.03
N VAL A 35 -6.01 -14.58 -9.62
CA VAL A 35 -5.59 -15.81 -8.92
C VAL A 35 -4.52 -15.50 -7.89
N ILE A 36 -3.55 -14.64 -8.24
CA ILE A 36 -2.50 -14.19 -7.31
C ILE A 36 -3.12 -13.47 -6.12
N ILE A 37 -4.02 -12.51 -6.36
CA ILE A 37 -4.69 -11.73 -5.29
C ILE A 37 -5.51 -12.66 -4.40
N TRP A 38 -6.26 -13.60 -4.98
CA TRP A 38 -7.06 -14.56 -4.24
C TRP A 38 -6.22 -15.40 -3.28
N PHE A 39 -5.16 -16.04 -3.77
CA PHE A 39 -4.30 -16.86 -2.92
C PHE A 39 -3.57 -16.04 -1.86
N ARG A 40 -3.09 -14.84 -2.19
CA ARG A 40 -2.47 -13.95 -1.19
C ARG A 40 -3.45 -13.57 -0.07
N SER A 41 -4.69 -13.25 -0.43
CA SER A 41 -5.73 -12.89 0.54
C SER A 41 -6.14 -14.10 1.40
N ALA A 42 -6.28 -15.27 0.78
CA ALA A 42 -6.59 -16.51 1.47
C ALA A 42 -5.48 -16.91 2.47
N PHE A 43 -4.22 -16.87 2.05
CA PHE A 43 -3.09 -17.15 2.93
C PHE A 43 -2.98 -16.12 4.06
N ALA A 44 -3.14 -14.83 3.77
CA ALA A 44 -3.15 -13.78 4.79
C ALA A 44 -4.25 -14.04 5.83
N MET A 45 -5.46 -14.39 5.39
CA MET A 45 -6.57 -14.73 6.28
C MET A 45 -6.22 -15.94 7.17
N ILE A 46 -5.69 -17.02 6.59
CA ILE A 46 -5.32 -18.23 7.33
C ILE A 46 -4.25 -17.91 8.39
N PHE A 47 -3.17 -17.23 8.01
CA PHE A 47 -2.09 -16.89 8.93
C PHE A 47 -2.53 -15.92 10.02
N LEU A 48 -3.31 -14.88 9.69
CA LEU A 48 -3.84 -13.95 10.68
C LEU A 48 -4.84 -14.64 11.62
N CYS A 49 -5.73 -15.49 11.12
CA CYS A 49 -6.64 -16.26 11.97
C CYS A 49 -5.88 -17.22 12.89
N ALA A 50 -4.85 -17.91 12.39
CA ALA A 50 -4.00 -18.78 13.20
C ALA A 50 -3.26 -17.98 14.28
N PHE A 51 -2.72 -16.82 13.93
CA PHE A 51 -2.05 -15.92 14.87
C PHE A 51 -3.00 -15.39 15.95
N CYS A 52 -4.21 -14.95 15.57
CA CYS A 52 -5.22 -14.48 16.51
C CYS A 52 -5.67 -15.59 17.47
N LYS A 53 -5.84 -16.83 16.97
CA LYS A 53 -6.12 -18.00 17.82
C LYS A 53 -4.97 -18.29 18.79
N TYR A 54 -3.72 -18.28 18.31
CA TYR A 54 -2.53 -18.50 19.13
C TYR A 54 -2.39 -17.43 20.24
N LYS A 55 -2.63 -16.16 19.90
CA LYS A 55 -2.60 -15.03 20.86
C LYS A 55 -3.89 -14.86 21.67
N LYS A 56 -4.91 -15.69 21.45
CA LYS A 56 -6.24 -15.61 22.09
C LYS A 56 -6.89 -14.22 21.95
N ILE A 57 -6.70 -13.57 20.80
CA ILE A 57 -7.30 -12.26 20.52
C ILE A 57 -8.78 -12.46 20.23
N ASN A 58 -9.65 -11.74 20.94
CA ASN A 58 -11.08 -11.77 20.69
C ASN A 58 -11.40 -11.03 19.39
N LEU A 59 -11.96 -11.74 18.41
CA LEU A 59 -12.32 -11.21 17.09
C LEU A 59 -13.75 -10.62 17.05
N ASN A 60 -14.45 -10.60 18.18
CA ASN A 60 -15.85 -10.21 18.22
C ASN A 60 -16.02 -8.69 18.12
N VAL A 61 -16.67 -8.22 17.05
CA VAL A 61 -17.01 -6.81 16.86
C VAL A 61 -18.36 -6.57 17.53
N ILE A 62 -18.34 -5.99 18.73
CA ILE A 62 -19.53 -5.87 19.60
C ILE A 62 -20.48 -4.76 19.11
N HIS A 63 -19.97 -3.78 18.36
CA HIS A 63 -20.70 -2.53 18.10
C HIS A 63 -21.10 -2.36 16.63
N LEU A 64 -22.41 -2.28 16.35
CA LEU A 64 -22.96 -2.16 14.99
C LEU A 64 -22.38 -0.98 14.18
N LYS A 65 -22.11 0.15 14.85
CA LYS A 65 -21.50 1.35 14.20
C LYS A 65 -20.09 1.11 13.66
N THR A 66 -19.39 0.06 14.10
CA THR A 66 -18.04 -0.27 13.63
C THR A 66 -18.07 -1.12 12.35
N HIS A 67 -19.20 -1.76 12.01
CA HIS A 67 -19.29 -2.61 10.82
C HIS A 67 -19.24 -1.81 9.53
N ILE A 68 -19.89 -0.64 9.48
CA ILE A 68 -19.91 0.20 8.27
C ILE A 68 -18.49 0.66 7.91
N PRO A 69 -17.71 1.28 8.80
CA PRO A 69 -16.31 1.63 8.51
C PRO A 69 -15.44 0.42 8.14
N LEU A 70 -15.66 -0.74 8.78
CA LEU A 70 -14.92 -1.96 8.47
C LEU A 70 -15.21 -2.49 7.06
N ILE A 71 -16.48 -2.48 6.64
CA ILE A 71 -16.86 -2.92 5.30
C ILE A 71 -16.29 -1.96 4.26
N ILE A 72 -16.42 -0.65 4.47
CA ILE A 72 -15.89 0.38 3.57
C ILE A 72 -14.36 0.26 3.45
N SER A 73 -13.65 0.13 4.57
CA SER A 73 -12.18 0.00 4.56
C SER A 73 -11.73 -1.30 3.88
N SER A 74 -12.46 -2.39 4.09
CA SER A 74 -12.19 -3.67 3.43
C SER A 74 -12.40 -3.59 1.92
N LEU A 75 -13.47 -2.92 1.47
CA LEU A 75 -13.76 -2.73 0.05
C LEU A 75 -12.71 -1.85 -0.63
N PHE A 76 -12.31 -0.74 0.01
CA PHE A 76 -11.22 0.12 -0.48
C PHE A 76 -9.90 -0.64 -0.54
N MET A 77 -9.58 -1.44 0.47
CA MET A 77 -8.38 -2.27 0.50
C MET A 77 -8.38 -3.32 -0.62
N ALA A 78 -9.53 -3.97 -0.87
CA ALA A 78 -9.68 -4.93 -1.97
C ALA A 78 -9.50 -4.24 -3.33
N ALA A 79 -10.19 -3.11 -3.55
CA ALA A 79 -10.05 -2.33 -4.78
C ALA A 79 -8.60 -1.87 -5.01
N HIS A 80 -7.93 -1.40 -3.95
CA HIS A 80 -6.52 -1.04 -3.98
C HIS A 80 -5.63 -2.22 -4.42
N TRP A 81 -5.78 -3.40 -3.82
CA TRP A 81 -4.95 -4.56 -4.19
C TRP A 81 -5.20 -5.04 -5.61
N VAL A 82 -6.46 -5.05 -6.06
CA VAL A 82 -6.80 -5.44 -7.44
C VAL A 82 -6.16 -4.48 -8.43
N THR A 83 -6.40 -3.18 -8.29
CA THR A 83 -5.84 -2.15 -9.18
C THR A 83 -4.31 -2.13 -9.13
N TYR A 84 -3.70 -2.31 -7.96
CA TYR A 84 -2.26 -2.39 -7.78
C TYR A 84 -1.64 -3.57 -8.55
N PHE A 85 -2.19 -4.79 -8.43
CA PHE A 85 -1.63 -5.95 -9.13
C PHE A 85 -1.82 -5.89 -10.63
N TYR A 86 -2.95 -5.33 -11.10
CA TYR A 86 -3.16 -5.05 -12.52
C TYR A 86 -2.11 -4.06 -13.06
N ALA A 87 -1.94 -2.93 -12.38
CA ALA A 87 -0.92 -1.94 -12.76
C ALA A 87 0.49 -2.54 -12.73
N LEU A 88 0.80 -3.37 -11.74
CA LEU A 88 2.10 -4.01 -11.58
C LEU A 88 2.41 -5.04 -12.67
N LYS A 89 1.40 -5.73 -13.20
CA LYS A 89 1.53 -6.65 -14.34
C LYS A 89 1.65 -5.93 -15.67
N LEU A 90 0.91 -4.84 -15.86
CA LEU A 90 0.93 -4.03 -17.08
C LEU A 90 2.15 -3.11 -17.18
N SER A 91 2.73 -2.73 -16.04
CA SER A 91 3.76 -1.69 -15.97
C SER A 91 5.17 -2.23 -15.72
N ASN A 92 6.18 -1.39 -15.96
CA ASN A 92 7.55 -1.69 -15.55
C ASN A 92 7.70 -1.52 -14.02
N VAL A 93 8.63 -2.27 -13.40
CA VAL A 93 8.87 -2.22 -11.94
C VAL A 93 9.18 -0.79 -11.48
N ALA A 94 9.91 -0.02 -12.30
CA ALA A 94 10.22 1.38 -12.05
C ALA A 94 8.95 2.26 -11.91
N LEU A 95 8.01 2.14 -12.86
CA LEU A 95 6.75 2.87 -12.83
C LEU A 95 5.87 2.46 -11.63
N GLY A 96 5.83 1.17 -11.29
CA GLY A 96 5.13 0.68 -10.10
C GLY A 96 5.68 1.25 -8.79
N MET A 97 7.01 1.36 -8.67
CA MET A 97 7.68 1.98 -7.53
C MET A 97 7.43 3.48 -7.46
N LEU A 98 7.47 4.18 -8.60
CA LEU A 98 7.16 5.61 -8.69
C LEU A 98 5.74 5.92 -8.22
N SER A 99 4.76 5.12 -8.65
CA SER A 99 3.37 5.27 -8.19
C SER A 99 3.18 5.03 -6.69
N LEU A 100 4.00 4.20 -6.06
CA LEU A 100 3.96 4.03 -4.61
C LEU A 100 4.52 5.26 -3.87
N PHE A 101 5.49 5.95 -4.46
CA PHE A 101 6.07 7.17 -3.86
C PHE A 101 5.20 8.42 -3.99
N THR A 102 4.13 8.39 -4.79
CA THR A 102 3.13 9.48 -4.82
C THR A 102 2.12 9.36 -3.68
N PHE A 103 1.99 8.19 -3.03
CA PHE A 103 1.07 7.98 -1.92
C PHE A 103 1.23 8.99 -0.77
N PRO A 104 2.45 9.31 -0.26
CA PRO A 104 2.64 10.33 0.77
C PRO A 104 2.05 11.70 0.41
N VAL A 105 2.15 12.09 -0.87
CA VAL A 105 1.59 13.34 -1.38
C VAL A 105 0.07 13.29 -1.33
N ILE A 106 -0.52 12.20 -1.83
CA ILE A 106 -1.97 11.98 -1.81
C ILE A 106 -2.48 11.97 -0.37
N THR A 107 -1.80 11.27 0.54
CA THR A 107 -2.21 11.22 1.96
C THR A 107 -2.11 12.58 2.63
N ALA A 108 -1.06 13.37 2.36
CA ALA A 108 -0.93 14.71 2.94
C ALA A 108 -2.03 15.67 2.46
N LEU A 109 -2.51 15.49 1.22
CA LEU A 109 -3.64 16.24 0.68
C LEU A 109 -5.00 15.77 1.25
N LEU A 110 -5.16 14.48 1.50
CA LEU A 110 -6.40 13.89 2.05
C LEU A 110 -6.50 14.03 3.58
N GLU A 111 -5.38 14.09 4.30
CA GLU A 111 -5.33 14.17 5.76
C GLU A 111 -6.20 15.31 6.35
N PRO A 112 -6.18 16.56 5.85
CA PRO A 112 -7.07 17.61 6.32
C PRO A 112 -8.55 17.28 6.18
N LEU A 113 -8.93 16.52 5.14
CA LEU A 113 -10.32 16.17 4.84
C LEU A 113 -10.84 15.08 5.78
N PHE A 114 -10.02 14.08 6.10
CA PHE A 114 -10.44 12.95 6.96
C PHE A 114 -10.17 13.19 8.45
N LEU A 115 -9.04 13.81 8.80
CA LEU A 115 -8.59 13.97 10.19
C LEU A 115 -8.90 15.36 10.78
N LYS A 116 -9.52 16.26 10.00
CA LYS A 116 -9.77 17.67 10.38
C LYS A 116 -8.50 18.37 10.91
N SER A 117 -7.34 17.92 10.46
CA SER A 117 -6.05 18.50 10.84
C SER A 117 -5.87 19.84 10.13
N LYS A 118 -5.10 20.75 10.74
CA LYS A 118 -4.78 22.04 10.11
C LYS A 118 -3.85 21.78 8.91
N PHE A 119 -4.21 22.29 7.75
CA PHE A 119 -3.38 22.21 6.56
C PHE A 119 -2.04 22.89 6.82
N ASN A 120 -0.94 22.15 6.69
CA ASN A 120 0.41 22.69 6.78
C ASN A 120 0.97 22.93 5.37
N PRO A 121 1.22 24.18 4.96
CA PRO A 121 1.72 24.50 3.63
C PRO A 121 3.10 23.86 3.33
N THR A 122 3.89 23.49 4.34
CA THR A 122 5.14 22.74 4.13
C THR A 122 4.89 21.36 3.52
N HIS A 123 3.82 20.66 3.90
CA HIS A 123 3.48 19.36 3.30
C HIS A 123 3.09 19.50 1.83
N LEU A 124 2.48 20.62 1.45
CA LEU A 124 2.17 20.92 0.05
C LEU A 124 3.44 21.12 -0.77
N VAL A 125 4.39 21.92 -0.26
CA VAL A 125 5.68 22.17 -0.95
C VAL A 125 6.47 20.86 -1.12
N LEU A 126 6.56 20.05 -0.06
CA LEU A 126 7.21 18.74 -0.13
C LEU A 126 6.48 17.81 -1.11
N GLY A 127 5.15 17.85 -1.13
CA GLY A 127 4.33 17.10 -2.08
C GLY A 127 4.61 17.48 -3.53
N ILE A 128 4.69 18.78 -3.84
CA ILE A 128 5.06 19.29 -5.16
C ILE A 128 6.46 18.83 -5.55
N MET A 129 7.42 18.87 -4.62
CA MET A 129 8.79 18.43 -4.87
C MET A 129 8.87 16.93 -5.22
N VAL A 130 8.07 16.09 -4.54
CA VAL A 130 7.94 14.66 -4.87
C VAL A 130 7.32 14.47 -6.26
N LEU A 131 6.26 15.21 -6.60
CA LEU A 131 5.65 15.14 -7.93
C LEU A 131 6.63 15.52 -9.04
N ILE A 132 7.44 16.56 -8.84
CA ILE A 132 8.50 16.95 -9.78
C ILE A 132 9.51 15.81 -9.95
N GLY A 133 9.99 15.21 -8.85
CA GLY A 133 10.92 14.09 -8.91
C GLY A 133 10.35 12.89 -9.65
N VAL A 134 9.06 12.59 -9.43
CA VAL A 134 8.36 11.52 -10.16
C VAL A 134 8.24 11.85 -11.64
N SER A 135 7.92 13.09 -12.02
CA SER A 135 7.81 13.51 -13.42
C SER A 135 9.13 13.40 -14.19
N ILE A 136 10.28 13.62 -13.53
CA ILE A 136 11.61 13.44 -14.13
C ILE A 136 11.93 11.96 -14.35
N LEU A 137 11.48 11.09 -13.44
CA LEU A 137 11.72 9.65 -13.48
C LEU A 137 10.72 8.88 -14.36
N ALA A 138 9.54 9.46 -14.60
CA ALA A 138 8.56 8.90 -15.51
C ALA A 138 9.11 8.93 -16.95
N PRO A 139 8.99 7.84 -17.73
CA PRO A 139 9.38 7.83 -19.14
C PRO A 139 8.59 8.89 -19.90
N GLU A 140 9.18 9.43 -20.97
CA GLU A 140 8.55 10.45 -21.82
C GLU A 140 7.11 10.05 -22.13
N PHE A 141 6.17 10.94 -21.83
CA PHE A 141 4.79 10.83 -22.32
C PHE A 141 4.83 10.99 -23.84
N ASN A 142 5.15 9.92 -24.57
CA ASN A 142 4.99 9.92 -25.99
C ASN A 142 3.49 9.75 -26.30
N ILE A 143 2.85 10.88 -26.63
CA ILE A 143 1.45 10.96 -27.09
C ILE A 143 1.37 10.76 -28.61
N GLU A 144 2.44 10.29 -29.27
CA GLU A 144 2.38 9.89 -30.67
C GLU A 144 1.55 8.62 -30.81
N SER A 145 0.27 8.80 -31.11
CA SER A 145 -0.48 7.89 -31.95
C SER A 145 0.27 7.76 -33.28
N SER A 146 1.11 6.74 -33.40
CA SER A 146 1.57 6.29 -34.71
C SER A 146 0.59 5.22 -35.19
N ASP A 147 -0.08 5.53 -36.30
CA ASP A 147 -0.85 4.60 -37.13
C ASP A 147 -0.03 3.36 -37.52
#